data_AF-A0AAD5ZFA9-F1
#
_entry.id   AF-A0AAD5ZFA9-F1
#
_cell.length_a   1.000
_cell.length_b   1.000
_cell.length_c   1.000
_cell.angle_alpha   90.00
_cell.angle_beta   90.00
_cell.angle_gamma   90.00
#
_symmetry.space_group_name_H-M   'P 1'
#
loop_
_entity.id
_entity.type
_entity.pdbx_description
1 polymer ?
#
loop_
_entity_poly.entity_id
_entity_poly.type
_entity_poly.pdbx_seq_one_letter_code
_entity_poly.pdbx_strand_id
1 'polypeptide(L)'
;MNKEVPFQLSLIIFHFVIQLSLLTFTSPSPTDGASGLGIISSGFTSLNNILSNIHAIESELGQVQVPSSSKTLNICREVVGHSLKQFAHVQNAMGSITLTLNQASSAQMALTAANTYVRTCQQALDEAGEDGRGPFGTVISLLAAVGADQCTNSQAINQAIAEVVKKTPQKQDNTATEDPITQATPGAIIESVPASRRVRVAKDGSGNFTTINDAVKNAPLNQNAYFLIYVDEGKYEEYVLITIDRPYLILAGAGEGKTIISGNRSIGTGWGTYYSATVAVEAENFIGFNLTIENTAGPENFQAVALRTSASFSAFHRCTILGFQDTLFVHIGYQFFRQCTIAGTIDFIFGYSSVVFQNCIFVLRQPIEGQPNVITASGRNCTTDPTGISIHMSSIIPAPELKNTTVSYLGRPWGNYARSAFLLSNFKASIDSSRWFPMNGSPADVEFGEFDNSGLGGSASVSGNNGAMDHKLDRNSAYQFTVDKMLMGGDWIGNMTVPYTKGLFP
;
A
#
# COMPACT_ATOMS: atom_id res chain seq x y z
N MET A 1 8.89 31.67 25.22
CA MET A 1 10.23 32.08 24.76
C MET A 1 10.60 31.20 23.58
N ASN A 2 11.15 31.85 22.56
CA ASN A 2 11.32 31.46 21.16
C ASN A 2 11.52 29.98 20.80
N LYS A 3 10.80 29.58 19.75
CA LYS A 3 10.96 28.38 18.95
C LYS A 3 12.24 28.51 18.11
N GLU A 4 13.12 27.52 18.19
CA GLU A 4 14.09 27.24 17.13
C GLU A 4 13.46 26.20 16.18
N VAL A 5 13.17 26.63 14.96
CA VAL A 5 12.91 25.78 13.78
C VAL A 5 14.19 25.86 12.94
N PRO A 6 14.73 24.74 12.42
CA PRO A 6 16.14 24.69 12.06
C PRO A 6 16.42 25.44 10.76
N PHE A 7 17.44 26.29 10.84
CA PHE A 7 18.06 27.14 9.82
C PHE A 7 18.55 26.40 8.54
N GLN A 8 18.34 25.08 8.45
CA GLN A 8 18.78 24.21 7.36
C GLN A 8 17.86 24.27 6.12
N LEU A 9 16.54 24.47 6.29
CA LEU A 9 15.60 24.51 5.17
C LEU A 9 15.73 25.80 4.33
N SER A 10 16.07 26.90 4.97
CA SER A 10 16.27 28.19 4.30
C SER A 10 17.57 28.24 3.47
N LEU A 11 18.58 27.43 3.84
CA LEU A 11 19.84 27.35 3.09
C LEU A 11 19.71 26.54 1.79
N ILE A 12 18.82 25.55 1.77
CA ILE A 12 18.52 24.72 0.58
C ILE A 12 17.74 25.55 -0.45
N ILE A 13 16.75 26.33 -0.01
CA ILE A 13 16.01 27.25 -0.89
C ILE A 13 16.96 28.32 -1.46
N PHE A 14 17.90 28.84 -0.66
CA PHE A 14 18.85 29.86 -1.11
C PHE A 14 19.91 29.32 -2.09
N HIS A 15 20.38 28.09 -1.92
CA HIS A 15 21.25 27.43 -2.90
C HIS A 15 20.52 27.09 -4.21
N PHE A 16 19.22 26.82 -4.16
CA PHE A 16 18.42 26.49 -5.34
C PHE A 16 18.09 27.72 -6.20
N VAL A 17 17.81 28.87 -5.58
CA VAL A 17 17.60 30.15 -6.31
C VAL A 17 18.87 30.59 -7.03
N ILE A 18 20.05 30.31 -6.48
CA ILE A 18 21.34 30.64 -7.11
C ILE A 18 21.67 29.71 -8.29
N GLN A 19 21.30 28.42 -8.24
CA GLN A 19 21.47 27.54 -9.41
C GLN A 19 20.49 27.87 -10.56
N LEU A 20 19.28 28.34 -10.25
CA LEU A 20 18.32 28.75 -11.29
C LEU A 20 18.74 30.05 -12.01
N SER A 21 19.54 30.91 -11.36
CA SER A 21 19.96 32.21 -11.92
C SER A 21 21.25 32.18 -12.74
N LEU A 22 21.94 31.04 -12.82
CA LEU A 22 23.12 30.81 -13.67
C LEU A 22 22.81 30.17 -15.03
N LEU A 23 21.56 29.80 -15.28
CA LEU A 23 21.09 29.39 -16.61
C LEU A 23 20.54 30.63 -17.34
N THR A 24 21.41 31.35 -18.03
CA THR A 24 21.00 32.44 -18.93
C THR A 24 20.06 31.90 -20.01
N PHE A 25 18.82 32.37 -19.99
CA PHE A 25 17.75 32.04 -20.92
C PHE A 25 17.97 32.68 -22.29
N THR A 26 18.07 31.86 -23.34
CA THR A 26 17.66 32.26 -24.70
C THR A 26 16.27 31.68 -24.95
N SER A 27 15.33 32.51 -25.41
CA SER A 27 13.96 32.10 -25.71
C SER A 27 13.92 31.08 -26.85
N PRO A 28 13.19 29.95 -26.73
CA PRO A 28 13.04 29.02 -27.84
C PRO A 28 12.10 29.57 -28.94
N SER A 29 12.42 29.21 -30.18
CA SER A 29 11.61 29.43 -31.39
C SER A 29 10.28 28.64 -31.34
N PRO A 30 9.17 29.10 -31.98
CA PRO A 30 7.83 28.55 -31.79
C PRO A 30 7.54 27.20 -32.48
N THR A 31 8.54 26.45 -32.93
CA THR A 31 8.32 25.27 -33.79
C THR A 31 8.83 23.94 -33.24
N ASP A 32 9.43 23.91 -32.05
CA ASP A 32 9.85 22.66 -31.43
C ASP A 32 8.79 22.20 -30.41
N GLY A 33 8.29 20.97 -30.58
CA GLY A 33 7.51 20.28 -29.55
C GLY A 33 8.24 20.36 -28.21
N ALA A 34 7.48 20.48 -27.10
CA ALA A 34 8.01 20.85 -25.78
C ALA A 34 9.41 20.24 -25.51
N SER A 35 10.44 21.10 -25.49
CA SER A 35 11.80 20.67 -25.20
C SER A 35 11.83 19.91 -23.87
N GLY A 36 12.76 18.95 -23.68
CA GLY A 36 12.85 18.20 -22.43
C GLY A 36 13.00 19.07 -21.18
N LEU A 37 13.51 20.30 -21.32
CA LEU A 37 13.52 21.32 -20.26
C LEU A 37 12.12 21.87 -19.94
N GLY A 38 11.27 22.08 -20.95
CA GLY A 38 9.88 22.50 -20.77
C GLY A 38 9.04 21.44 -20.03
N ILE A 39 9.25 20.16 -20.32
CA ILE A 39 8.57 19.05 -19.61
C ILE A 39 8.95 19.04 -18.13
N ILE A 40 10.24 19.14 -17.81
CA ILE A 40 10.73 19.19 -16.44
C ILE A 40 10.15 20.41 -15.69
N SER A 41 10.16 21.59 -16.32
CA SER A 41 9.59 22.82 -15.76
C SER A 41 8.09 22.70 -15.44
N SER A 42 7.32 22.10 -16.35
CA SER A 42 5.88 21.83 -16.15
C SER A 42 5.64 20.88 -14.97
N GLY A 43 6.46 19.83 -14.86
CA GLY A 43 6.42 18.91 -13.71
C GLY A 43 6.68 19.63 -12.38
N PHE A 44 7.71 20.49 -12.30
CA PHE A 44 8.00 21.26 -11.09
C PHE A 44 6.88 22.25 -10.74
N THR A 45 6.25 22.85 -11.74
CA THR A 45 5.09 23.73 -11.53
C THR A 45 3.93 22.95 -10.89
N SER A 46 3.62 21.77 -11.43
CA SER A 46 2.57 20.89 -10.91
C SER A 46 2.88 20.43 -9.48
N LEU A 47 4.15 20.08 -9.21
CA LEU A 47 4.62 19.69 -7.88
C LEU A 47 4.48 20.83 -6.86
N ASN A 48 4.88 22.04 -7.21
CA ASN A 48 4.77 23.20 -6.33
C ASN A 48 3.31 23.58 -6.05
N ASN A 49 2.43 23.46 -7.06
CA ASN A 49 0.99 23.70 -6.88
C ASN A 49 0.39 22.72 -5.87
N ILE A 50 0.68 21.42 -5.98
CA ILE A 50 0.20 20.43 -5.02
C ILE A 50 0.76 20.72 -3.62
N LEU A 51 2.07 20.97 -3.52
CA LEU A 51 2.73 21.19 -2.24
C LEU A 51 2.18 22.42 -1.51
N SER A 52 1.88 23.49 -2.25
CA SER A 52 1.22 24.70 -1.72
C SER A 52 -0.13 24.37 -1.09
N ASN A 53 -0.96 23.57 -1.77
CA ASN A 53 -2.27 23.17 -1.25
C ASN A 53 -2.15 22.28 -0.01
N ILE A 54 -1.16 21.38 0.03
CA ILE A 54 -0.96 20.48 1.18
C ILE A 54 -0.42 21.23 2.40
N HIS A 55 0.47 22.21 2.22
CA HIS A 55 0.86 23.10 3.31
C HIS A 55 -0.31 23.95 3.82
N ALA A 56 -1.22 24.39 2.94
CA ALA A 56 -2.44 25.05 3.36
C ALA A 56 -3.32 24.10 4.21
N ILE A 57 -3.49 22.84 3.79
CA ILE A 57 -4.21 21.81 4.57
C ILE A 57 -3.56 21.60 5.94
N GLU A 58 -2.23 21.43 5.98
CA GLU A 58 -1.48 21.26 7.24
C GLU A 58 -1.70 22.44 8.19
N SER A 59 -1.62 23.67 7.66
CA SER A 59 -1.87 24.90 8.42
C SER A 59 -3.29 24.94 8.98
N GLU A 60 -4.30 24.67 8.15
CA GLU A 60 -5.71 24.66 8.56
C GLU A 60 -5.98 23.58 9.62
N LEU A 61 -5.44 22.37 9.45
CA LEU A 61 -5.51 21.30 10.45
C LEU A 61 -4.90 21.72 11.80
N GLY A 62 -3.91 22.62 11.80
CA GLY A 62 -3.36 23.22 13.01
C GLY A 62 -4.33 24.15 13.75
N GLN A 63 -5.30 24.73 13.03
CA GLN A 63 -6.27 25.70 13.56
C GLN A 63 -7.64 25.10 13.90
N VAL A 64 -7.95 23.90 13.41
CA VAL A 64 -9.23 23.20 13.69
C VAL A 64 -9.48 23.10 15.20
N GLN A 65 -10.60 23.66 15.64
CA GLN A 65 -11.01 23.70 17.05
C GLN A 65 -11.92 22.51 17.39
N VAL A 66 -11.31 21.34 17.60
CA VAL A 66 -11.96 20.14 18.14
C VAL A 66 -11.13 19.58 19.29
N PRO A 67 -11.68 18.73 20.18
CA PRO A 67 -10.89 18.07 21.22
C PRO A 67 -9.67 17.36 20.61
N SER A 68 -8.52 17.45 21.27
CA SER A 68 -7.28 16.76 20.82
C SER A 68 -7.42 15.24 20.79
N SER A 69 -8.41 14.69 21.49
CA SER A 69 -8.82 13.27 21.42
C SER A 69 -9.60 12.91 20.15
N SER A 70 -9.89 13.88 19.28
CA SER A 70 -10.54 13.63 17.98
C SER A 70 -9.68 12.70 17.13
N LYS A 71 -10.16 11.48 16.92
CA LYS A 71 -9.48 10.47 16.12
C LYS A 71 -9.32 10.95 14.67
N THR A 72 -10.36 11.55 14.10
CA THR A 72 -10.37 12.07 12.72
C THR A 72 -9.32 13.16 12.52
N LEU A 73 -9.24 14.15 13.43
CA LEU A 73 -8.21 15.19 13.36
C LEU A 73 -6.80 14.58 13.43
N ASN A 74 -6.60 13.60 14.30
CA ASN A 74 -5.31 12.94 14.47
C ASN A 74 -4.90 12.14 13.23
N ILE A 75 -5.83 11.39 12.61
CA ILE A 75 -5.60 10.72 11.32
C ILE A 75 -5.16 11.75 10.28
N CYS A 76 -5.94 12.82 10.09
CA CYS A 76 -5.65 13.84 9.10
C CYS A 76 -4.28 14.49 9.28
N ARG A 77 -3.92 14.88 10.51
CA ARG A 77 -2.59 15.46 10.80
C ARG A 77 -1.46 14.48 10.51
N GLU A 78 -1.63 13.22 10.90
CA GLU A 78 -0.64 12.16 10.67
C GLU A 78 -0.40 11.93 9.17
N VAL A 79 -1.47 11.66 8.42
CA VAL A 79 -1.35 11.33 6.99
C VAL A 79 -0.92 12.54 6.17
N VAL A 80 -1.37 13.76 6.47
CA VAL A 80 -0.87 14.97 5.79
C VAL A 80 0.62 15.18 6.06
N GLY A 81 1.08 14.92 7.29
CA GLY A 81 2.51 14.92 7.59
C GLY A 81 3.29 13.85 6.80
N HIS A 82 2.72 12.65 6.63
CA HIS A 82 3.31 11.62 5.78
C HIS A 82 3.34 12.02 4.31
N SER A 83 2.28 12.68 3.80
CA SER A 83 2.23 13.20 2.45
C SER A 83 3.37 14.18 2.15
N LEU A 84 3.63 15.13 3.06
CA LEU A 84 4.72 16.09 2.90
C LEU A 84 6.09 15.42 2.83
N LYS A 85 6.33 14.37 3.63
CA LYS A 85 7.57 13.58 3.55
C LYS A 85 7.74 12.90 2.20
N GLN A 86 6.66 12.35 1.64
CA GLN A 86 6.69 11.71 0.32
C GLN A 86 6.90 12.72 -0.81
N PHE A 87 6.30 13.91 -0.74
CA PHE A 87 6.57 14.98 -1.71
C PHE A 87 8.02 15.47 -1.67
N ALA A 88 8.67 15.52 -0.50
CA ALA A 88 10.08 15.83 -0.42
C ALA A 88 10.95 14.80 -1.17
N HIS A 89 10.59 13.51 -1.13
CA HIS A 89 11.25 12.47 -1.92
C HIS A 89 11.10 12.70 -3.43
N VAL A 90 9.90 13.06 -3.88
CA VAL A 90 9.63 13.41 -5.29
C VAL A 90 10.44 14.63 -5.74
N GLN A 91 10.48 15.69 -4.91
CA GLN A 91 11.28 16.89 -5.17
C GLN A 91 12.76 16.56 -5.35
N ASN A 92 13.32 15.74 -4.46
CA ASN A 92 14.72 15.31 -4.53
C ASN A 92 15.02 14.53 -5.82
N ALA A 93 14.11 13.62 -6.21
CA ALA A 93 14.25 12.86 -7.44
C ALA A 93 14.26 13.78 -8.67
N MET A 94 13.28 14.69 -8.79
CA MET A 94 13.19 15.62 -9.92
C MET A 94 14.33 16.65 -9.96
N GLY A 95 14.90 17.00 -8.82
CA GLY A 95 16.07 17.89 -8.73
C GLY A 95 17.40 17.21 -9.08
N SER A 96 17.41 15.89 -9.24
CA SER A 96 18.61 15.14 -9.56
C SER A 96 19.04 15.32 -11.02
N ILE A 97 20.35 15.38 -11.25
CA ILE A 97 20.93 15.44 -12.61
C ILE A 97 20.71 14.11 -13.34
N THR A 98 20.79 12.99 -12.60
CA THR A 98 20.60 11.63 -13.10
C THR A 98 19.74 10.82 -12.15
N LEU A 99 18.89 9.95 -12.68
CA LEU A 99 18.08 8.99 -11.93
C LEU A 99 18.22 7.59 -12.55
N THR A 100 18.48 6.61 -11.70
CA THR A 100 18.29 5.20 -12.06
C THR A 100 16.80 4.88 -12.21
N LEU A 101 16.47 3.79 -12.91
CA LEU A 101 15.09 3.31 -13.04
C LEU A 101 14.44 3.04 -11.68
N ASN A 102 15.20 2.49 -10.73
CA ASN A 102 14.71 2.19 -9.38
C ASN A 102 14.40 3.47 -8.59
N GLN A 103 15.24 4.49 -8.70
CA GLN A 103 14.97 5.79 -8.08
C GLN A 103 13.75 6.47 -8.70
N ALA A 104 13.58 6.39 -10.02
CA ALA A 104 12.41 6.94 -10.71
C ALA A 104 11.12 6.24 -10.29
N SER A 105 11.12 4.91 -10.22
CA SER A 105 9.94 4.15 -9.77
C SER A 105 9.64 4.34 -8.29
N SER A 106 10.67 4.49 -7.45
CA SER A 106 10.52 4.90 -6.05
C SER A 106 9.87 6.29 -5.94
N ALA A 107 10.29 7.26 -6.77
CA ALA A 107 9.68 8.59 -6.81
C ALA A 107 8.22 8.56 -7.29
N GLN A 108 7.91 7.73 -8.30
CA GLN A 108 6.54 7.53 -8.76
C GLN A 108 5.65 6.94 -7.65
N MET A 109 6.12 5.92 -6.92
CA MET A 109 5.39 5.36 -5.77
C MET A 109 5.22 6.41 -4.66
N ALA A 110 6.24 7.21 -4.37
CA ALA A 110 6.15 8.29 -3.38
C ALA A 110 5.09 9.34 -3.77
N LEU A 111 5.00 9.72 -5.05
CA LEU A 111 3.97 10.61 -5.55
C LEU A 111 2.56 10.02 -5.35
N THR A 112 2.36 8.76 -5.71
CA THR A 112 1.10 8.05 -5.47
C THR A 112 0.79 7.97 -3.98
N ALA A 113 1.80 7.75 -3.14
CA ALA A 113 1.63 7.69 -1.69
C ALA A 113 1.23 9.02 -1.08
N ALA A 114 1.87 10.10 -1.50
CA ALA A 114 1.56 11.44 -1.02
C ALA A 114 0.08 11.78 -1.29
N ASN A 115 -0.38 11.55 -2.51
CA ASN A 115 -1.77 11.73 -2.89
C ASN A 115 -2.74 10.81 -2.11
N THR A 116 -2.34 9.57 -1.87
CA THR A 116 -3.14 8.59 -1.12
C THR A 116 -3.33 9.00 0.33
N TYR A 117 -2.29 9.53 0.98
CA TYR A 117 -2.40 10.04 2.34
C TYR A 117 -3.39 11.21 2.45
N VAL A 118 -3.39 12.14 1.49
CA VAL A 118 -4.39 13.22 1.43
C VAL A 118 -5.81 12.65 1.30
N ARG A 119 -6.00 11.65 0.42
CA ARG A 119 -7.28 10.93 0.32
C ARG A 119 -7.69 10.22 1.61
N THR A 120 -6.73 9.68 2.35
CA THR A 120 -6.99 9.01 3.64
C THR A 120 -7.55 9.99 4.68
N CYS A 121 -7.07 11.24 4.68
CA CYS A 121 -7.68 12.29 5.50
C CYS A 121 -9.13 12.56 5.06
N GLN A 122 -9.40 12.67 3.76
CA GLN A 122 -10.77 12.84 3.26
C GLN A 122 -11.69 11.68 3.72
N GLN A 123 -11.22 10.44 3.61
CA GLN A 123 -11.98 9.27 4.04
C GLN A 123 -12.27 9.28 5.54
N ALA A 124 -11.30 9.66 6.37
CA ALA A 124 -11.51 9.76 7.81
C ALA A 124 -12.57 10.84 8.16
N LEU A 125 -12.67 11.90 7.36
CA LEU A 125 -13.70 12.93 7.50
C LEU A 125 -15.07 12.41 7.05
N ASP A 126 -15.12 11.70 5.92
CA ASP A 126 -16.35 11.10 5.39
C ASP A 126 -16.91 10.05 6.38
N GLU A 127 -16.05 9.19 6.94
CA GLU A 127 -16.39 8.20 7.96
C GLU A 127 -16.89 8.83 9.26
N ALA A 128 -16.40 10.04 9.58
CA ALA A 128 -16.86 10.81 10.73
C ALA A 128 -18.17 11.57 10.47
N GLY A 129 -18.67 11.56 9.23
CA GLY A 129 -19.89 12.27 8.84
C GLY A 129 -19.71 13.78 8.71
N GLU A 130 -18.48 14.27 8.49
CA GLU A 130 -18.22 15.70 8.30
C GLU A 130 -18.69 16.16 6.91
N ASP A 131 -19.66 17.09 6.88
CA ASP A 131 -20.37 17.52 5.66
C ASP A 131 -19.85 18.85 5.08
N GLY A 132 -18.74 19.37 5.61
CA GLY A 132 -18.14 20.64 5.20
C GLY A 132 -18.73 21.90 5.85
N ARG A 133 -19.78 21.78 6.68
CA ARG A 133 -20.37 22.93 7.41
C ARG A 133 -19.77 23.14 8.80
N GLY A 134 -18.96 22.17 9.25
CA GLY A 134 -18.30 22.14 10.54
C GLY A 134 -16.87 22.71 10.54
N PRO A 135 -16.10 22.44 11.61
CA PRO A 135 -14.75 22.98 11.80
C PRO A 135 -13.74 22.46 10.75
N PHE A 136 -14.10 21.44 9.97
CA PHE A 136 -13.29 20.91 8.87
C PHE A 136 -13.65 21.47 7.48
N GLY A 137 -14.58 22.43 7.37
CA GLY A 137 -15.06 22.94 6.06
C GLY A 137 -13.98 23.43 5.11
N THR A 138 -13.02 24.23 5.61
CA THR A 138 -11.87 24.69 4.82
C THR A 138 -10.97 23.54 4.40
N VAL A 139 -10.72 22.59 5.31
CA VAL A 139 -9.90 21.40 5.04
C VAL A 139 -10.53 20.57 3.93
N ILE A 140 -11.83 20.27 4.01
CA ILE A 140 -12.58 19.52 2.98
C ILE A 140 -12.50 20.21 1.62
N SER A 141 -12.63 21.55 1.59
CA SER A 141 -12.54 22.32 0.35
C SER A 141 -11.15 22.21 -0.30
N LEU A 142 -10.09 22.28 0.50
CA LEU A 142 -8.71 22.13 0.02
C LEU A 142 -8.43 20.69 -0.44
N LEU A 143 -8.92 19.67 0.29
CA LEU A 143 -8.80 18.27 -0.08
C LEU A 143 -9.48 18.00 -1.43
N ALA A 144 -10.68 18.55 -1.64
CA ALA A 144 -11.39 18.46 -2.92
C ALA A 144 -10.59 19.09 -4.08
N ALA A 145 -9.96 20.25 -3.85
CA ALA A 145 -9.09 20.89 -4.84
C ALA A 145 -7.87 20.03 -5.20
N VAL A 146 -7.19 19.44 -4.20
CA VAL A 146 -6.08 18.50 -4.45
C VAL A 146 -6.55 17.28 -5.24
N GLY A 147 -7.72 16.72 -4.89
CA GLY A 147 -8.29 15.56 -5.56
C GLY A 147 -8.68 15.82 -7.02
N ALA A 148 -9.23 17.00 -7.34
CA ALA A 148 -9.70 17.33 -8.68
C ALA A 148 -8.59 17.34 -9.73
N ASP A 149 -7.43 17.92 -9.40
CA ASP A 149 -6.30 18.05 -10.34
C ASP A 149 -5.26 16.94 -10.18
N GLN A 150 -5.50 15.98 -9.28
CA GLN A 150 -4.48 15.02 -8.88
C GLN A 150 -3.90 14.23 -10.06
N CYS A 151 -4.76 13.73 -10.95
CA CYS A 151 -4.31 12.90 -12.06
C CYS A 151 -3.48 13.67 -13.07
N THR A 152 -3.95 14.86 -13.45
CA THR A 152 -3.27 15.74 -14.39
C THR A 152 -1.90 16.15 -13.85
N ASN A 153 -1.83 16.53 -12.58
CA ASN A 153 -0.56 16.88 -11.93
C ASN A 153 0.37 15.67 -11.84
N SER A 154 -0.16 14.50 -11.49
CA SER A 154 0.64 13.26 -11.39
C SER A 154 1.21 12.86 -12.75
N GLN A 155 0.46 13.06 -13.83
CA GLN A 155 0.93 12.84 -15.19
C GLN A 155 2.09 13.77 -15.56
N ALA A 156 1.97 15.07 -15.29
CA ALA A 156 3.04 16.03 -15.57
C ALA A 156 4.33 15.73 -14.79
N ILE A 157 4.19 15.37 -13.50
CA ILE A 157 5.31 15.00 -12.63
C ILE A 157 5.99 13.72 -13.12
N ASN A 158 5.22 12.67 -13.41
CA ASN A 158 5.78 11.40 -13.90
C ASN A 158 6.47 11.56 -15.27
N GLN A 159 5.95 12.43 -16.14
CA GLN A 159 6.63 12.78 -17.39
C GLN A 159 7.96 13.50 -17.14
N ALA A 160 8.02 14.41 -16.17
CA ALA A 160 9.27 15.07 -15.79
C ALA A 160 10.30 14.07 -15.22
N ILE A 161 9.87 13.15 -14.34
CA ILE A 161 10.74 12.08 -13.81
C ILE A 161 11.30 11.23 -14.96
N ALA A 162 10.44 10.80 -15.90
CA ALA A 162 10.86 10.02 -17.06
C ALA A 162 11.87 10.77 -17.94
N GLU A 163 11.74 12.09 -18.07
CA GLU A 163 12.66 12.93 -18.84
C GLU A 163 14.03 13.06 -18.16
N VAL A 164 14.09 13.08 -16.82
CA VAL A 164 15.36 13.01 -16.06
C VAL A 164 16.04 11.65 -16.26
N VAL A 165 15.29 10.55 -16.27
CA VAL A 165 15.84 9.21 -16.55
C VAL A 165 16.48 9.14 -17.93
N LYS A 166 15.86 9.71 -18.97
CA LYS A 166 16.43 9.72 -20.33
C LYS A 166 17.78 10.42 -20.43
N LYS A 167 18.04 11.41 -19.57
CA LYS A 167 19.32 12.13 -19.51
C LYS A 167 20.41 11.36 -18.76
N THR A 168 20.04 10.28 -18.09
CA THR A 168 20.99 9.44 -17.35
C THR A 168 21.72 8.52 -18.33
N PRO A 169 23.06 8.51 -18.34
CA PRO A 169 23.82 7.57 -19.17
C PRO A 169 23.42 6.13 -18.82
N GLN A 170 22.70 5.46 -19.71
CA GLN A 170 22.34 4.06 -19.49
C GLN A 170 23.57 3.19 -19.74
N LYS A 171 24.01 2.44 -18.73
CA LYS A 171 24.74 1.21 -19.00
C LYS A 171 23.74 0.27 -19.65
N GLN A 172 23.98 -0.11 -20.91
CA GLN A 172 23.33 -1.24 -21.53
C GLN A 172 23.68 -2.48 -20.71
N ASP A 173 22.79 -2.87 -19.80
CA ASP A 173 22.83 -4.21 -19.25
C ASP A 173 22.13 -5.13 -20.26
N ASN A 174 22.91 -5.61 -21.23
CA ASN A 174 22.46 -6.57 -22.25
C ASN A 174 22.42 -8.01 -21.70
N THR A 175 22.43 -8.19 -20.37
CA THR A 175 22.29 -9.52 -19.78
C THR A 175 20.89 -9.70 -19.19
N ALA A 176 19.93 -10.01 -20.04
CA ALA A 176 18.79 -10.80 -19.63
C ALA A 176 19.27 -12.25 -19.44
N THR A 177 20.10 -12.49 -18.42
CA THR A 177 20.22 -13.83 -17.88
C THR A 177 18.93 -14.12 -17.14
N GLU A 178 18.30 -15.25 -17.44
CA GLU A 178 17.31 -15.83 -16.53
C GLU A 178 17.99 -15.92 -15.16
N ASP A 179 17.60 -15.03 -14.23
CA ASP A 179 18.05 -15.16 -12.85
C ASP A 179 17.56 -16.53 -12.41
N PRO A 180 18.47 -17.45 -12.04
CA PRO A 180 18.05 -18.75 -11.56
C PRO A 180 17.07 -18.53 -10.41
N ILE A 181 15.98 -19.30 -10.38
CA ILE A 181 15.05 -19.33 -9.26
C ILE A 181 15.90 -19.41 -8.00
N THR A 182 16.01 -18.30 -7.28
CA THR A 182 16.70 -18.32 -6.00
C THR A 182 15.78 -19.13 -5.11
N GLN A 183 16.13 -20.40 -4.89
CA GLN A 183 15.53 -21.22 -3.84
C GLN A 183 15.97 -20.62 -2.51
N ALA A 184 15.43 -19.44 -2.19
CA ALA A 184 15.62 -18.82 -0.90
C ALA A 184 15.07 -19.79 0.14
N THR A 185 15.90 -20.13 1.13
CA THR A 185 15.45 -20.98 2.22
C THR A 185 14.49 -20.16 3.09
N PRO A 186 13.22 -20.58 3.25
CA PRO A 186 12.26 -19.83 4.05
C PRO A 186 12.80 -19.50 5.44
N GLY A 187 12.85 -18.22 5.79
CA GLY A 187 13.34 -17.77 7.09
C GLY A 187 14.86 -17.53 7.18
N ALA A 188 15.63 -17.69 6.10
CA ALA A 188 17.08 -17.45 6.11
C ALA A 188 17.47 -16.03 6.58
N ILE A 189 16.66 -15.01 6.27
CA ILE A 189 16.88 -13.64 6.75
C ILE A 189 16.82 -13.54 8.29
N ILE A 190 15.99 -14.36 8.93
CA ILE A 190 15.85 -14.37 10.40
C ILE A 190 17.13 -14.94 11.02
N GLU A 191 17.66 -16.00 10.42
CA GLU A 191 18.90 -16.64 10.86
C GLU A 191 20.15 -15.78 10.59
N SER A 192 20.10 -14.86 9.62
CA SER A 192 21.23 -13.99 9.28
C SER A 192 21.35 -12.73 10.14
N VAL A 193 20.27 -12.28 10.82
CA VAL A 193 20.32 -11.09 11.69
C VAL A 193 21.31 -11.33 12.85
N PRO A 194 22.32 -10.50 13.14
CA PRO A 194 23.23 -10.75 14.26
C PRO A 194 22.53 -10.77 15.63
N ALA A 195 23.00 -11.57 16.60
CA ALA A 195 22.38 -11.67 17.93
C ALA A 195 22.24 -10.32 18.66
N SER A 196 23.14 -9.37 18.42
CA SER A 196 23.07 -7.99 18.95
C SER A 196 21.90 -7.16 18.41
N ARG A 197 21.21 -7.65 17.38
CA ARG A 197 20.06 -7.01 16.72
C ARG A 197 18.81 -7.88 16.81
N ARG A 198 18.76 -8.79 17.78
CA ARG A 198 17.60 -9.65 18.06
C ARG A 198 17.09 -9.38 19.46
N VAL A 199 15.78 -9.30 19.61
CA VAL A 199 15.10 -9.29 20.91
C VAL A 199 13.96 -10.31 20.89
N ARG A 200 13.69 -10.91 22.05
CA ARG A 200 12.63 -11.90 22.26
C ARG A 200 11.50 -11.31 23.09
N VAL A 201 10.26 -11.57 22.69
CA VAL A 201 9.05 -11.20 23.42
C VAL A 201 8.39 -12.47 23.95
N ALA A 202 8.24 -12.58 25.27
CA ALA A 202 7.64 -13.75 25.91
C ALA A 202 6.72 -13.31 27.07
N LYS A 203 5.44 -13.73 27.05
CA LYS A 203 4.46 -13.32 28.08
C LYS A 203 4.80 -13.83 29.47
N ASP A 204 5.57 -14.92 29.57
CA ASP A 204 6.01 -15.54 30.81
C ASP A 204 7.20 -14.82 31.49
N GLY A 205 7.75 -13.78 30.84
CA GLY A 205 8.91 -13.04 31.33
C GLY A 205 10.26 -13.69 31.00
N SER A 206 10.31 -14.77 30.22
CA SER A 206 11.56 -15.42 29.80
C SER A 206 12.27 -14.72 28.62
N GLY A 207 11.64 -13.70 28.04
CA GLY A 207 12.16 -12.89 26.94
C GLY A 207 12.81 -11.58 27.40
N ASN A 208 13.24 -10.76 26.45
CA ASN A 208 13.70 -9.39 26.72
C ASN A 208 12.53 -8.46 27.10
N PHE A 209 11.34 -8.72 26.53
CA PHE A 209 10.11 -7.96 26.76
C PHE A 209 8.93 -8.91 26.97
N THR A 210 7.88 -8.41 27.63
CA THR A 210 6.61 -9.13 27.79
C THR A 210 5.53 -8.68 26.80
N THR A 211 5.74 -7.54 26.13
CA THR A 211 4.83 -6.97 25.14
C THR A 211 5.55 -6.72 23.82
N ILE A 212 4.80 -6.74 22.73
CA ILE A 212 5.33 -6.46 21.38
C ILE A 212 5.62 -4.96 21.26
N ASN A 213 4.76 -4.10 21.82
CA ASN A 213 4.96 -2.65 21.77
C ASN A 213 6.27 -2.19 22.45
N ASP A 214 6.65 -2.78 23.58
CA ASP A 214 7.92 -2.45 24.24
C ASP A 214 9.12 -2.84 23.38
N ALA A 215 9.06 -4.00 22.70
CA ALA A 215 10.10 -4.43 21.79
C ALA A 215 10.20 -3.54 20.54
N VAL A 216 9.05 -3.13 19.97
CA VAL A 216 9.01 -2.18 18.85
C VAL A 216 9.60 -0.84 19.26
N LYS A 217 9.26 -0.33 20.44
CA LYS A 217 9.81 0.92 20.98
C LYS A 217 11.33 0.85 21.18
N ASN A 218 11.85 -0.32 21.54
CA ASN A 218 13.28 -0.56 21.72
C ASN A 218 14.08 -0.64 20.42
N ALA A 219 13.44 -0.95 19.29
CA ALA A 219 14.13 -1.03 18.00
C ALA A 219 14.88 0.28 17.68
N PRO A 220 16.06 0.24 17.03
CA PRO A 220 16.78 1.45 16.65
C PRO A 220 16.00 2.30 15.65
N LEU A 221 16.08 3.62 15.80
CA LEU A 221 15.50 4.58 14.86
C LEU A 221 16.40 4.74 13.62
N ASN A 222 15.80 4.97 12.45
CA ASN A 222 16.46 5.33 11.18
C ASN A 222 17.63 4.41 10.78
N GLN A 223 17.49 3.11 11.07
CA GLN A 223 18.49 2.10 10.75
C GLN A 223 18.46 1.68 9.27
N ASN A 224 19.53 1.06 8.80
CA ASN A 224 19.64 0.51 7.44
C ASN A 224 19.97 -1.00 7.44
N ALA A 225 19.69 -1.67 8.55
CA ALA A 225 19.96 -3.09 8.75
C ALA A 225 18.82 -3.74 9.52
N TYR A 226 18.56 -5.03 9.28
CA TYR A 226 17.45 -5.72 9.94
C TYR A 226 17.60 -5.79 11.46
N PHE A 227 16.51 -5.49 12.19
CA PHE A 227 16.34 -5.73 13.61
C PHE A 227 15.20 -6.72 13.82
N LEU A 228 15.47 -7.82 14.49
CA LEU A 228 14.53 -8.92 14.68
C LEU A 228 13.85 -8.82 16.05
N ILE A 229 12.53 -8.79 16.02
CA ILE A 229 11.66 -9.04 17.16
C ILE A 229 11.07 -10.44 16.97
N TYR A 230 11.56 -11.40 17.76
CA TYR A 230 11.00 -12.74 17.81
C TYR A 230 9.95 -12.81 18.92
N VAL A 231 8.72 -13.17 18.57
CA VAL A 231 7.59 -13.24 19.48
C VAL A 231 7.25 -14.71 19.70
N ASP A 232 7.29 -15.13 20.95
CA ASP A 232 6.99 -16.51 21.31
C ASP A 232 5.51 -16.87 21.11
N GLU A 233 5.19 -18.14 21.34
CA GLU A 233 3.81 -18.62 21.41
C GLU A 233 3.01 -17.86 22.48
N GLY A 234 1.80 -17.46 22.10
CA GLY A 234 0.88 -16.73 22.95
C GLY A 234 -0.07 -15.86 22.14
N LYS A 235 -1.20 -15.50 22.77
CA LYS A 235 -2.11 -14.46 22.28
C LYS A 235 -1.75 -13.12 22.92
N TYR A 236 -1.36 -12.15 22.10
CA TYR A 236 -0.95 -10.80 22.45
C TYR A 236 -2.06 -9.83 22.07
N GLU A 237 -2.83 -9.38 23.06
CA GLU A 237 -3.93 -8.43 22.86
C GLU A 237 -3.38 -7.00 22.87
N GLU A 238 -2.82 -6.61 21.73
CA GLU A 238 -2.08 -5.36 21.54
C GLU A 238 -2.44 -4.72 20.20
N TYR A 239 -2.52 -3.38 20.18
CA TYR A 239 -2.50 -2.62 18.93
C TYR A 239 -1.06 -2.19 18.69
N VAL A 240 -0.45 -2.68 17.61
CA VAL A 240 0.98 -2.48 17.32
C VAL A 240 1.12 -1.51 16.15
N LEU A 241 1.89 -0.43 16.35
CA LEU A 241 2.23 0.52 15.31
C LEU A 241 3.75 0.54 15.10
N ILE A 242 4.18 0.24 13.88
CA ILE A 242 5.58 0.32 13.45
C ILE A 242 5.71 1.56 12.57
N THR A 243 6.19 2.64 13.18
CA THR A 243 6.27 3.98 12.58
C THR A 243 7.37 4.11 11.53
N ILE A 244 7.23 5.06 10.60
CA ILE A 244 8.14 5.29 9.47
C ILE A 244 9.63 5.45 9.84
N ASP A 245 9.94 5.87 11.07
CA ASP A 245 11.30 6.04 11.60
C ASP A 245 11.93 4.73 12.11
N ARG A 246 11.27 3.58 11.93
CA ARG A 246 11.76 2.24 12.32
C ARG A 246 11.86 1.27 11.14
N PRO A 247 12.55 1.62 10.03
CA PRO A 247 12.68 0.74 8.87
C PRO A 247 13.49 -0.52 9.18
N TYR A 248 13.43 -1.51 8.30
CA TYR A 248 14.17 -2.78 8.42
C TYR A 248 13.83 -3.55 9.72
N LEU A 249 12.56 -3.62 10.08
CA LEU A 249 12.10 -4.41 11.23
C LEU A 249 11.58 -5.77 10.75
N ILE A 250 12.00 -6.84 11.42
CA ILE A 250 11.43 -8.18 11.26
C ILE A 250 10.60 -8.49 12.50
N LEU A 251 9.31 -8.77 12.31
CA LEU A 251 8.44 -9.31 13.35
C LEU A 251 8.16 -10.79 13.02
N ALA A 252 8.75 -11.69 13.79
CA ALA A 252 8.66 -13.13 13.55
C ALA A 252 7.96 -13.84 14.71
N GLY A 253 7.09 -14.81 14.41
CA GLY A 253 6.42 -15.64 15.40
C GLY A 253 6.89 -17.10 15.44
N ALA A 254 6.35 -17.83 16.42
CA ALA A 254 6.59 -19.26 16.60
C ALA A 254 5.78 -20.15 15.62
N GLY A 255 4.84 -19.59 14.88
CA GLY A 255 3.97 -20.34 13.96
C GLY A 255 2.58 -19.74 13.80
N GLU A 256 1.95 -20.04 12.67
CA GLU A 256 0.50 -19.89 12.47
C GLU A 256 -0.26 -20.54 13.64
N GLY A 257 -1.20 -19.79 14.24
CA GLY A 257 -2.02 -20.25 15.36
C GLY A 257 -1.30 -20.37 16.70
N LYS A 258 0.02 -20.16 16.74
CA LYS A 258 0.83 -20.17 17.98
C LYS A 258 1.08 -18.77 18.50
N THR A 259 1.59 -17.89 17.65
CA THR A 259 1.79 -16.48 17.98
C THR A 259 0.68 -15.66 17.33
N ILE A 260 -0.21 -15.10 18.15
CA ILE A 260 -1.40 -14.38 17.69
C ILE A 260 -1.37 -12.95 18.21
N ILE A 261 -1.38 -11.96 17.34
CA ILE A 261 -1.60 -10.54 17.68
C ILE A 261 -3.08 -10.23 17.44
N SER A 262 -3.79 -9.80 18.47
CA SER A 262 -5.26 -9.75 18.45
C SER A 262 -5.78 -8.38 18.88
N GLY A 263 -6.71 -7.84 18.10
CA GLY A 263 -7.44 -6.62 18.40
C GLY A 263 -8.92 -6.75 18.04
N ASN A 264 -9.71 -5.72 18.34
CA ASN A 264 -11.15 -5.69 18.05
C ASN A 264 -11.70 -4.28 17.76
N ARG A 265 -10.85 -3.35 17.30
CA ARG A 265 -11.31 -2.00 16.90
C ARG A 265 -12.06 -2.07 15.58
N SER A 266 -13.08 -1.24 15.44
CA SER A 266 -13.93 -1.19 14.25
C SER A 266 -14.69 0.13 14.15
N ILE A 267 -15.30 0.38 13.00
CA ILE A 267 -16.26 1.48 12.83
C ILE A 267 -17.41 1.36 13.85
N GLY A 268 -17.97 0.15 14.02
CA GLY A 268 -19.04 -0.10 14.99
C GLY A 268 -18.67 0.19 16.46
N THR A 269 -17.38 0.21 16.79
CA THR A 269 -16.85 0.54 18.13
C THR A 269 -16.26 1.96 18.20
N GLY A 270 -16.54 2.81 17.21
CA GLY A 270 -16.13 4.21 17.17
C GLY A 270 -14.70 4.46 16.73
N TRP A 271 -14.08 3.53 15.97
CA TRP A 271 -12.76 3.70 15.36
C TRP A 271 -12.89 3.79 13.84
N GLY A 272 -12.35 4.86 13.24
CA GLY A 272 -12.22 4.95 11.79
C GLY A 272 -11.42 3.79 11.21
N THR A 273 -11.66 3.43 9.96
CA THR A 273 -11.08 2.23 9.31
C THR A 273 -9.55 2.24 9.42
N TYR A 274 -8.91 3.38 9.20
CA TYR A 274 -7.45 3.54 9.29
C TYR A 274 -6.87 3.22 10.69
N TYR A 275 -7.54 3.62 11.78
CA TYR A 275 -7.12 3.37 13.17
C TYR A 275 -7.72 2.09 13.78
N SER A 276 -8.53 1.36 13.02
CA SER A 276 -9.07 0.06 13.43
C SER A 276 -8.03 -1.07 13.37
N ALA A 277 -6.93 -0.86 12.65
CA ALA A 277 -5.86 -1.85 12.45
C ALA A 277 -5.32 -2.40 13.79
N THR A 278 -5.27 -3.73 13.89
CA THR A 278 -4.60 -4.43 15.01
C THR A 278 -3.08 -4.27 14.91
N VAL A 279 -2.54 -4.45 13.71
CA VAL A 279 -1.14 -4.13 13.40
C VAL A 279 -1.11 -3.12 12.25
N ALA A 280 -0.39 -2.02 12.44
CA ALA A 280 -0.14 -1.01 11.43
C ALA A 280 1.37 -0.90 11.16
N VAL A 281 1.74 -1.06 9.88
CA VAL A 281 3.14 -0.98 9.41
C VAL A 281 3.29 0.23 8.50
N GLU A 282 4.13 1.18 8.89
CA GLU A 282 4.44 2.39 8.12
C GLU A 282 5.92 2.48 7.75
N ALA A 283 6.74 1.58 8.30
CA ALA A 283 8.16 1.53 8.06
C ALA A 283 8.52 0.66 6.85
N GLU A 284 9.35 1.21 5.97
CA GLU A 284 9.85 0.49 4.80
C GLU A 284 10.73 -0.71 5.17
N ASN A 285 10.86 -1.66 4.24
CA ASN A 285 11.65 -2.88 4.42
C ASN A 285 11.20 -3.72 5.61
N PHE A 286 9.90 -3.73 5.91
CA PHE A 286 9.34 -4.55 6.97
C PHE A 286 9.17 -6.01 6.53
N ILE A 287 9.45 -6.94 7.45
CA ILE A 287 9.16 -8.37 7.25
C ILE A 287 8.28 -8.88 8.38
N GLY A 288 7.10 -9.39 8.02
CA GLY A 288 6.28 -10.22 8.91
C GLY A 288 6.49 -11.70 8.60
N PHE A 289 6.78 -12.53 9.59
CA PHE A 289 7.03 -13.95 9.37
C PHE A 289 6.34 -14.85 10.40
N ASN A 290 5.63 -15.88 9.90
CA ASN A 290 5.20 -17.03 10.69
C ASN A 290 4.40 -16.68 11.97
N LEU A 291 3.41 -15.80 11.83
CA LEU A 291 2.55 -15.32 12.91
C LEU A 291 1.11 -15.10 12.43
N THR A 292 0.18 -14.98 13.37
CA THR A 292 -1.22 -14.65 13.11
C THR A 292 -1.52 -13.22 13.57
N ILE A 293 -2.24 -12.45 12.75
CA ILE A 293 -2.78 -11.13 13.07
C ILE A 293 -4.29 -11.21 12.88
N GLU A 294 -5.06 -10.87 13.91
CA GLU A 294 -6.53 -10.96 13.85
C GLU A 294 -7.22 -9.70 14.35
N ASN A 295 -8.34 -9.37 13.71
CA ASN A 295 -9.34 -8.47 14.26
C ASN A 295 -10.62 -9.26 14.56
N THR A 296 -11.01 -9.27 15.83
CA THR A 296 -12.10 -10.08 16.39
C THR A 296 -13.41 -9.32 16.55
N ALA A 297 -13.52 -8.10 16.00
CA ALA A 297 -14.74 -7.27 16.11
C ALA A 297 -16.00 -8.00 15.59
N GLY A 298 -15.86 -8.85 14.57
CA GLY A 298 -16.99 -9.57 13.98
C GLY A 298 -17.70 -8.79 12.88
N PRO A 299 -18.55 -9.45 12.08
CA PRO A 299 -19.15 -8.86 10.89
C PRO A 299 -20.17 -7.75 11.24
N GLU A 300 -20.87 -7.86 12.36
CA GLU A 300 -21.86 -6.87 12.85
C GLU A 300 -21.23 -5.51 13.23
N ASN A 301 -19.90 -5.45 13.33
CA ASN A 301 -19.16 -4.26 13.70
C ASN A 301 -18.58 -3.50 12.49
N PHE A 302 -18.97 -3.90 11.27
CA PHE A 302 -18.54 -3.32 10.00
C PHE A 302 -17.01 -3.34 9.81
N GLN A 303 -16.41 -2.30 9.21
CA GLN A 303 -14.99 -2.26 8.88
C GLN A 303 -14.12 -2.45 10.13
N ALA A 304 -13.23 -3.44 10.09
CA ALA A 304 -12.38 -3.81 11.22
C ALA A 304 -11.05 -4.43 10.72
N VAL A 305 -10.01 -3.61 10.64
CA VAL A 305 -8.73 -3.99 10.02
C VAL A 305 -7.90 -4.87 10.96
N ALA A 306 -7.42 -6.01 10.48
CA ALA A 306 -6.43 -6.83 11.17
C ALA A 306 -5.02 -6.28 10.91
N LEU A 307 -4.66 -6.10 9.64
CA LEU A 307 -3.36 -5.57 9.23
C LEU A 307 -3.54 -4.39 8.28
N ARG A 308 -2.88 -3.27 8.59
CA ARG A 308 -2.66 -2.16 7.67
C ARG A 308 -1.17 -2.06 7.33
N THR A 309 -0.84 -1.94 6.06
CA THR A 309 0.53 -1.62 5.62
C THR A 309 0.54 -0.42 4.68
N SER A 310 1.24 0.63 5.10
CA SER A 310 1.50 1.89 4.39
C SER A 310 2.98 1.99 3.96
N ALA A 311 3.66 0.85 3.81
CA ALA A 311 5.10 0.78 3.65
C ALA A 311 5.51 0.16 2.31
N SER A 312 6.47 0.80 1.64
CA SER A 312 7.14 0.22 0.48
C SER A 312 8.15 -0.86 0.90
N PHE A 313 8.28 -1.86 0.04
CA PHE A 313 9.15 -3.02 0.24
C PHE A 313 8.78 -3.77 1.52
N SER A 314 7.49 -4.02 1.75
CA SER A 314 7.03 -4.85 2.86
C SER A 314 6.74 -6.27 2.40
N ALA A 315 7.24 -7.27 3.12
CA ALA A 315 7.02 -8.67 2.83
C ALA A 315 6.38 -9.41 4.00
N PHE A 316 5.39 -10.25 3.72
CA PHE A 316 4.75 -11.13 4.69
C PHE A 316 4.87 -12.56 4.22
N HIS A 317 5.42 -13.43 5.05
CA HIS A 317 5.67 -14.82 4.68
C HIS A 317 5.18 -15.79 5.75
N ARG A 318 4.30 -16.71 5.37
CA ARG A 318 3.65 -17.68 6.29
C ARG A 318 2.86 -17.00 7.40
N CYS A 319 2.23 -15.86 7.09
CA CYS A 319 1.38 -15.14 8.02
C CYS A 319 -0.09 -15.50 7.81
N THR A 320 -0.86 -15.46 8.88
CA THR A 320 -2.31 -15.66 8.84
C THR A 320 -3.01 -14.39 9.29
N ILE A 321 -3.85 -13.82 8.43
CA ILE A 321 -4.49 -12.51 8.63
C ILE A 321 -5.99 -12.72 8.64
N LEU A 322 -6.62 -12.52 9.80
CA LEU A 322 -8.00 -12.94 10.05
C LEU A 322 -8.88 -11.75 10.41
N GLY A 323 -10.03 -11.64 9.75
CA GLY A 323 -11.05 -10.66 10.08
C GLY A 323 -12.39 -11.01 9.44
N PHE A 324 -13.19 -9.97 9.19
CA PHE A 324 -14.43 -10.03 8.42
C PHE A 324 -14.37 -8.96 7.34
N GLN A 325 -15.10 -7.84 7.52
CA GLN A 325 -15.05 -6.71 6.60
C GLN A 325 -13.73 -5.94 6.79
N ASP A 326 -13.08 -5.58 5.67
CA ASP A 326 -11.86 -4.78 5.63
C ASP A 326 -10.66 -5.41 6.37
N THR A 327 -10.50 -6.73 6.27
CA THR A 327 -9.48 -7.50 7.03
C THR A 327 -8.04 -7.00 6.80
N LEU A 328 -7.64 -6.83 5.53
CA LEU A 328 -6.29 -6.45 5.13
C LEU A 328 -6.32 -5.15 4.34
N PHE A 329 -5.84 -4.07 4.98
CA PHE A 329 -5.68 -2.78 4.35
C PHE A 329 -4.28 -2.67 3.74
N VAL A 330 -4.15 -3.06 2.48
CA VAL A 330 -2.96 -2.85 1.65
C VAL A 330 -2.86 -1.39 1.21
N HIS A 331 -2.72 -0.52 2.22
CA HIS A 331 -2.95 0.92 2.12
C HIS A 331 -2.11 1.57 1.02
N ILE A 332 -0.78 1.46 1.06
CA ILE A 332 0.10 2.04 0.04
C ILE A 332 1.51 1.44 0.06
N GLY A 333 2.23 1.54 -1.06
CA GLY A 333 3.61 1.06 -1.22
C GLY A 333 3.71 -0.23 -2.06
N TYR A 334 4.93 -0.74 -2.23
CA TYR A 334 5.19 -2.06 -2.81
C TYR A 334 5.13 -3.15 -1.74
N GLN A 335 4.29 -4.16 -1.94
CA GLN A 335 3.99 -5.16 -0.91
C GLN A 335 3.97 -6.57 -1.50
N PHE A 336 4.46 -7.55 -0.75
CA PHE A 336 4.49 -8.94 -1.19
C PHE A 336 4.02 -9.89 -0.08
N PHE A 337 3.07 -10.76 -0.41
CA PHE A 337 2.55 -11.77 0.51
C PHE A 337 2.81 -13.15 -0.06
N ARG A 338 3.53 -14.01 0.68
CA ARG A 338 3.93 -15.34 0.24
C ARG A 338 3.49 -16.42 1.21
N GLN A 339 2.71 -17.39 0.72
CA GLN A 339 2.20 -18.49 1.55
C GLN A 339 1.44 -18.01 2.77
N CYS A 340 0.66 -16.94 2.62
CA CYS A 340 -0.18 -16.40 3.67
C CYS A 340 -1.61 -16.95 3.57
N THR A 341 -2.31 -17.00 4.69
CA THR A 341 -3.75 -17.26 4.74
C THR A 341 -4.45 -15.96 5.09
N ILE A 342 -5.42 -15.53 4.28
CA ILE A 342 -6.20 -14.30 4.50
C ILE A 342 -7.68 -14.68 4.51
N ALA A 343 -8.38 -14.33 5.59
CA ALA A 343 -9.79 -14.69 5.77
C ALA A 343 -10.66 -13.46 6.04
N GLY A 344 -11.77 -13.32 5.33
CA GLY A 344 -12.69 -12.20 5.52
C GLY A 344 -13.99 -12.33 4.73
N THR A 345 -14.71 -11.22 4.62
CA THR A 345 -16.04 -11.16 4.00
C THR A 345 -16.15 -10.11 2.89
N ILE A 346 -16.45 -8.87 3.22
CA ILE A 346 -16.56 -7.74 2.27
C ILE A 346 -15.22 -7.00 2.24
N ASP A 347 -14.76 -6.68 1.04
CA ASP A 347 -13.56 -5.87 0.75
C ASP A 347 -12.34 -6.29 1.59
N PHE A 348 -12.20 -7.59 1.85
CA PHE A 348 -11.28 -8.03 2.88
C PHE A 348 -9.81 -7.89 2.48
N ILE A 349 -9.53 -7.53 1.22
CA ILE A 349 -8.26 -6.99 0.73
C ILE A 349 -8.56 -5.69 -0.02
N PHE A 350 -8.15 -4.56 0.54
CA PHE A 350 -8.47 -3.25 -0.04
C PHE A 350 -7.33 -2.26 0.15
N GLY A 351 -7.29 -1.22 -0.69
CA GLY A 351 -6.29 -0.16 -0.58
C GLY A 351 -5.71 0.31 -1.91
N TYR A 352 -4.57 1.00 -1.84
CA TYR A 352 -3.94 1.70 -2.96
C TYR A 352 -2.53 1.21 -3.25
N SER A 353 -2.07 0.13 -2.62
CA SER A 353 -0.72 -0.41 -2.85
C SER A 353 -0.54 -1.00 -4.25
N SER A 354 0.72 -1.22 -4.62
CA SER A 354 1.07 -2.24 -5.59
C SER A 354 1.40 -3.51 -4.81
N VAL A 355 0.54 -4.54 -4.91
CA VAL A 355 0.68 -5.77 -4.12
C VAL A 355 0.53 -7.03 -4.96
N VAL A 356 1.39 -8.01 -4.70
CA VAL A 356 1.27 -9.38 -5.23
C VAL A 356 1.13 -10.36 -4.06
N PHE A 357 0.09 -11.19 -4.13
CA PHE A 357 -0.12 -12.33 -3.26
C PHE A 357 0.22 -13.60 -4.03
N GLN A 358 1.23 -14.35 -3.56
CA GLN A 358 1.70 -15.55 -4.24
C GLN A 358 1.61 -16.79 -3.36
N ASN A 359 1.03 -17.86 -3.91
CA ASN A 359 0.79 -19.12 -3.20
C ASN A 359 0.02 -18.92 -1.88
N CYS A 360 -0.91 -17.97 -1.84
CA CYS A 360 -1.72 -17.68 -0.66
C CYS A 360 -3.04 -18.46 -0.67
N ILE A 361 -3.70 -18.51 0.48
CA ILE A 361 -5.05 -19.07 0.65
C ILE A 361 -5.99 -17.95 1.07
N PHE A 362 -7.05 -17.74 0.30
CA PHE A 362 -8.11 -16.79 0.59
C PHE A 362 -9.34 -17.55 1.09
N VAL A 363 -9.76 -17.28 2.32
CA VAL A 363 -10.85 -17.98 2.99
C VAL A 363 -12.09 -17.07 3.03
N LEU A 364 -13.13 -17.46 2.29
CA LEU A 364 -14.41 -16.75 2.26
C LEU A 364 -15.23 -17.13 3.49
N ARG A 365 -15.38 -16.20 4.44
CA ARG A 365 -16.14 -16.41 5.68
C ARG A 365 -17.61 -16.10 5.49
N GLN A 366 -18.44 -16.49 6.44
CA GLN A 366 -19.85 -16.12 6.46
C GLN A 366 -20.02 -14.62 6.77
N PRO A 367 -20.56 -13.79 5.86
CA PRO A 367 -20.93 -12.40 6.14
C PRO A 367 -22.25 -12.32 6.91
N ILE A 368 -22.67 -11.10 7.25
CA ILE A 368 -24.05 -10.84 7.70
C ILE A 368 -25.02 -11.41 6.67
N GLU A 369 -26.15 -11.94 7.11
CA GLU A 369 -27.15 -12.51 6.21
C GLU A 369 -27.60 -11.49 5.15
N GLY A 370 -27.59 -11.92 3.88
CA GLY A 370 -27.92 -11.07 2.73
C GLY A 370 -26.74 -10.27 2.16
N GLN A 371 -25.61 -10.19 2.85
CA GLN A 371 -24.40 -9.58 2.30
C GLN A 371 -23.62 -10.54 1.41
N PRO A 372 -22.91 -10.03 0.38
CA PRO A 372 -21.98 -10.83 -0.40
C PRO A 372 -20.62 -10.94 0.29
N ASN A 373 -19.77 -11.84 -0.22
CA ASN A 373 -18.33 -11.73 -0.05
C ASN A 373 -17.72 -10.98 -1.24
N VAL A 374 -16.73 -10.12 -0.99
CA VAL A 374 -15.98 -9.39 -2.00
C VAL A 374 -14.50 -9.47 -1.62
N ILE A 375 -13.68 -10.11 -2.47
CA ILE A 375 -12.28 -10.37 -2.12
C ILE A 375 -11.44 -9.11 -2.21
N THR A 376 -11.45 -8.42 -3.35
CA THR A 376 -10.62 -7.22 -3.56
C THR A 376 -11.44 -5.94 -3.71
N ALA A 377 -10.91 -4.85 -3.18
CA ALA A 377 -11.42 -3.50 -3.43
C ALA A 377 -10.24 -2.54 -3.68
N SER A 378 -9.79 -2.48 -4.94
CA SER A 378 -8.70 -1.59 -5.33
C SER A 378 -9.16 -0.13 -5.34
N GLY A 379 -8.48 0.70 -4.57
CA GLY A 379 -8.66 2.14 -4.50
C GLY A 379 -7.93 2.94 -5.59
N ARG A 380 -7.18 2.30 -6.50
CA ARG A 380 -6.44 3.00 -7.57
C ARG A 380 -7.33 4.04 -8.26
N ASN A 381 -6.90 5.29 -8.23
CA ASN A 381 -7.71 6.43 -8.63
C ASN A 381 -6.99 7.34 -9.64
N CYS A 382 -5.85 6.89 -10.16
CA CYS A 382 -5.25 7.48 -11.33
C CYS A 382 -4.60 6.45 -12.26
N THR A 383 -4.67 6.68 -13.57
CA THR A 383 -3.99 5.85 -14.58
C THR A 383 -2.48 5.84 -14.41
N THR A 384 -1.90 6.90 -13.84
CA THR A 384 -0.45 7.01 -13.61
C THR A 384 0.01 6.38 -12.29
N ASP A 385 -0.91 5.99 -11.42
CA ASP A 385 -0.57 5.26 -10.20
C ASP A 385 -0.11 3.84 -10.58
N PRO A 386 1.09 3.38 -10.15
CA PRO A 386 1.67 2.08 -10.50
C PRO A 386 1.05 0.93 -9.68
N THR A 387 -0.19 1.09 -9.22
CA THR A 387 -0.79 0.31 -8.14
C THR A 387 -1.81 -0.70 -8.64
N GLY A 388 -2.23 -1.61 -7.78
CA GLY A 388 -3.19 -2.67 -8.08
C GLY A 388 -3.06 -3.85 -7.12
N ILE A 389 -3.94 -4.83 -7.25
CA ILE A 389 -3.94 -6.05 -6.46
C ILE A 389 -3.79 -7.27 -7.37
N SER A 390 -2.73 -8.05 -7.22
CA SER A 390 -2.50 -9.27 -8.00
C SER A 390 -2.57 -10.52 -7.11
N ILE A 391 -3.46 -11.43 -7.46
CA ILE A 391 -3.63 -12.74 -6.82
C ILE A 391 -3.04 -13.81 -7.74
N HIS A 392 -1.87 -14.35 -7.40
CA HIS A 392 -1.07 -15.20 -8.28
C HIS A 392 -0.84 -16.59 -7.65
N MET A 393 -1.08 -17.66 -8.40
CA MET A 393 -0.86 -19.05 -7.97
C MET A 393 -1.49 -19.40 -6.61
N SER A 394 -2.65 -18.82 -6.32
CA SER A 394 -3.28 -18.88 -5.01
C SER A 394 -4.54 -19.74 -5.02
N SER A 395 -5.12 -20.00 -3.85
CA SER A 395 -6.38 -20.74 -3.72
C SER A 395 -7.45 -19.89 -3.05
N ILE A 396 -8.68 -19.95 -3.58
CA ILE A 396 -9.86 -19.36 -2.94
C ILE A 396 -10.73 -20.50 -2.43
N ILE A 397 -11.01 -20.53 -1.13
CA ILE A 397 -11.74 -21.62 -0.48
C ILE A 397 -12.89 -21.08 0.38
N PRO A 398 -14.00 -21.82 0.50
CA PRO A 398 -15.06 -21.47 1.44
C PRO A 398 -14.63 -21.85 2.85
N ALA A 399 -14.95 -21.02 3.84
CA ALA A 399 -14.90 -21.42 5.23
C ALA A 399 -15.96 -22.51 5.50
N PRO A 400 -15.75 -23.43 6.47
CA PRO A 400 -16.74 -24.47 6.80
C PRO A 400 -18.13 -23.92 7.14
N GLU A 401 -18.19 -22.72 7.72
CA GLU A 401 -19.42 -22.04 8.10
C GLU A 401 -20.13 -21.27 6.97
N LEU A 402 -19.52 -21.17 5.77
CA LEU A 402 -20.09 -20.40 4.66
C LEU A 402 -21.36 -21.08 4.13
N LYS A 403 -22.49 -20.38 4.20
CA LYS A 403 -23.77 -20.84 3.65
C LYS A 403 -23.69 -20.88 2.12
N ASN A 404 -24.25 -21.93 1.51
CA ASN A 404 -24.34 -22.07 0.04
C ASN A 404 -25.15 -20.94 -0.64
N THR A 405 -25.96 -20.20 0.11
CA THR A 405 -26.73 -19.04 -0.40
C THR A 405 -25.92 -17.75 -0.46
N THR A 406 -24.72 -17.71 0.14
CA THR A 406 -23.87 -16.51 0.11
C THR A 406 -23.18 -16.38 -1.25
N VAL A 407 -23.45 -15.26 -1.91
CA VAL A 407 -22.83 -14.90 -3.20
C VAL A 407 -21.44 -14.32 -2.94
N SER A 408 -20.46 -14.70 -3.75
CA SER A 408 -19.07 -14.26 -3.61
C SER A 408 -18.52 -13.71 -4.93
N TYR A 409 -17.78 -12.62 -4.85
CA TYR A 409 -17.19 -11.90 -5.98
C TYR A 409 -15.67 -11.76 -5.82
N LEU A 410 -14.97 -11.70 -6.94
CA LEU A 410 -13.52 -11.47 -7.00
C LEU A 410 -13.14 -10.08 -6.51
N GLY A 411 -13.99 -9.08 -6.75
CA GLY A 411 -13.75 -7.74 -6.24
C GLY A 411 -14.78 -6.70 -6.69
N ARG A 412 -14.52 -5.45 -6.33
CA ARG A 412 -15.29 -4.27 -6.77
C ARG A 412 -14.41 -3.02 -6.93
N PRO A 413 -14.81 -2.05 -7.76
CA PRO A 413 -13.99 -0.86 -8.02
C PRO A 413 -14.20 0.22 -6.96
N TRP A 414 -13.32 0.26 -5.96
CA TRP A 414 -13.35 1.33 -4.95
C TRP A 414 -12.84 2.66 -5.48
N GLY A 415 -11.83 2.64 -6.35
CA GLY A 415 -11.33 3.81 -7.08
C GLY A 415 -11.80 3.84 -8.54
N ASN A 416 -11.76 5.04 -9.15
CA ASN A 416 -12.18 5.24 -10.54
C ASN A 416 -11.35 4.48 -11.58
N TYR A 417 -10.15 4.04 -11.21
CA TYR A 417 -9.21 3.29 -12.05
C TYR A 417 -8.79 1.98 -11.38
N ALA A 418 -9.72 1.38 -10.63
CA ALA A 418 -9.48 0.17 -9.87
C ALA A 418 -8.83 -0.93 -10.73
N ARG A 419 -7.83 -1.60 -10.17
CA ARG A 419 -7.01 -2.58 -10.88
C ARG A 419 -6.80 -3.82 -10.04
N SER A 420 -7.23 -4.97 -10.54
CA SER A 420 -7.11 -6.25 -9.84
C SER A 420 -7.03 -7.42 -10.81
N ALA A 421 -6.16 -8.39 -10.56
CA ALA A 421 -6.08 -9.58 -11.39
C ALA A 421 -5.95 -10.87 -10.59
N PHE A 422 -6.53 -11.94 -11.11
CA PHE A 422 -6.40 -13.30 -10.60
C PHE A 422 -5.74 -14.19 -11.65
N LEU A 423 -4.56 -14.70 -11.34
CA LEU A 423 -3.70 -15.42 -12.28
C LEU A 423 -3.37 -16.81 -11.75
N LEU A 424 -3.53 -17.83 -12.58
CA LEU A 424 -3.12 -19.21 -12.32
C LEU A 424 -3.60 -19.74 -10.96
N SER A 425 -4.77 -19.27 -10.52
CA SER A 425 -5.30 -19.53 -9.19
C SER A 425 -6.42 -20.57 -9.23
N ASN A 426 -6.60 -21.30 -8.13
CA ASN A 426 -7.59 -22.36 -8.02
C ASN A 426 -8.78 -21.90 -7.16
N PHE A 427 -9.96 -21.80 -7.77
CA PHE A 427 -11.18 -21.37 -7.11
C PHE A 427 -11.98 -22.60 -6.68
N LYS A 428 -11.77 -23.02 -5.43
CA LYS A 428 -12.54 -24.09 -4.80
C LYS A 428 -13.88 -23.61 -4.25
N ALA A 429 -13.99 -22.32 -3.93
CA ALA A 429 -15.26 -21.67 -3.63
C ALA A 429 -16.04 -21.34 -4.91
N SER A 430 -17.37 -21.28 -4.79
CA SER A 430 -18.22 -20.74 -5.85
C SER A 430 -18.03 -19.24 -5.95
N ILE A 431 -17.82 -18.74 -7.17
CA ILE A 431 -17.75 -17.32 -7.50
C ILE A 431 -18.91 -17.02 -8.45
N ASP A 432 -19.59 -15.90 -8.23
CA ASP A 432 -20.70 -15.49 -9.09
C ASP A 432 -20.25 -15.33 -10.54
N SER A 433 -21.12 -15.68 -11.48
CA SER A 433 -20.84 -15.57 -12.91
C SER A 433 -20.52 -14.14 -13.38
N SER A 434 -20.99 -13.10 -12.67
CA SER A 434 -20.66 -11.71 -12.98
C SER A 434 -19.22 -11.35 -12.59
N ARG A 435 -18.55 -12.20 -11.80
CA ARG A 435 -17.20 -12.08 -11.23
C ARG A 435 -17.00 -10.90 -10.29
N TRP A 436 -17.41 -9.70 -10.70
CA TRP A 436 -17.16 -8.43 -10.04
C TRP A 436 -18.47 -7.84 -9.53
N PHE A 437 -18.45 -7.34 -8.29
CA PHE A 437 -19.59 -6.69 -7.65
C PHE A 437 -19.63 -5.21 -8.09
N PRO A 438 -20.79 -4.69 -8.52
CA PRO A 438 -20.91 -3.28 -8.89
C PRO A 438 -20.79 -2.38 -7.64
N MET A 439 -20.17 -1.21 -7.79
CA MET A 439 -20.20 -0.15 -6.79
C MET A 439 -21.11 0.98 -7.26
N ASN A 440 -21.72 1.71 -6.33
CA ASN A 440 -22.51 2.90 -6.68
C ASN A 440 -21.63 3.94 -7.37
N GLY A 441 -22.09 4.44 -8.52
CA GLY A 441 -21.34 5.35 -9.38
C GLY A 441 -20.97 4.72 -10.71
N SER A 442 -20.29 5.50 -11.56
CA SER A 442 -19.75 5.03 -12.84
C SER A 442 -18.23 5.18 -12.77
N PRO A 443 -17.47 4.14 -12.35
CA PRO A 443 -16.02 4.20 -12.38
C PRO A 443 -15.56 4.47 -13.81
N ALA A 444 -14.44 5.19 -13.96
CA ALA A 444 -14.02 5.72 -15.26
C ALA A 444 -13.46 4.62 -16.17
N ASP A 445 -12.41 3.93 -15.73
CA ASP A 445 -11.69 2.93 -16.54
C ASP A 445 -11.01 1.91 -15.61
N VAL A 446 -11.70 0.80 -15.36
CA VAL A 446 -11.25 -0.25 -14.43
C VAL A 446 -10.52 -1.35 -15.19
N GLU A 447 -9.48 -1.91 -14.59
CA GLU A 447 -8.68 -2.99 -15.16
C GLU A 447 -8.83 -4.22 -14.26
N PHE A 448 -9.92 -4.97 -14.46
CA PHE A 448 -10.09 -6.27 -13.83
C PHE A 448 -9.86 -7.40 -14.81
N GLY A 449 -9.20 -8.47 -14.36
CA GLY A 449 -8.99 -9.60 -15.24
C GLY A 449 -8.56 -10.90 -14.61
N GLU A 450 -8.72 -11.95 -15.41
CA GLU A 450 -8.43 -13.32 -15.05
C GLU A 450 -7.49 -13.97 -16.09
N PHE A 451 -6.53 -14.77 -15.63
CA PHE A 451 -5.62 -15.52 -16.49
C PHE A 451 -5.48 -16.97 -16.02
N ASP A 452 -6.03 -17.91 -16.79
CA ASP A 452 -5.81 -19.35 -16.61
C ASP A 452 -6.09 -19.86 -15.18
N ASN A 453 -7.17 -19.35 -14.58
CA ASN A 453 -7.69 -19.84 -13.31
C ASN A 453 -8.42 -21.19 -13.50
N SER A 454 -8.44 -22.01 -12.45
CA SER A 454 -9.03 -23.35 -12.46
C SER A 454 -9.99 -23.55 -11.27
N GLY A 455 -10.64 -24.70 -11.20
CA GLY A 455 -11.56 -25.04 -10.11
C GLY A 455 -13.02 -24.67 -10.39
N LEU A 456 -13.90 -24.97 -9.43
CA LEU A 456 -15.37 -24.82 -9.54
C LEU A 456 -15.76 -23.38 -9.91
N GLY A 457 -15.11 -22.38 -9.32
CA GLY A 457 -15.31 -20.97 -9.67
C GLY A 457 -14.47 -20.49 -10.86
N GLY A 458 -13.42 -21.22 -11.24
CA GLY A 458 -12.46 -20.79 -12.27
C GLY A 458 -12.89 -21.13 -13.69
N SER A 459 -13.62 -22.24 -13.88
CA SER A 459 -13.99 -22.77 -15.21
C SER A 459 -15.19 -22.11 -15.88
N ALA A 460 -15.86 -21.12 -15.26
CA ALA A 460 -16.92 -20.40 -15.94
C ALA A 460 -16.33 -19.60 -17.11
N SER A 461 -16.67 -20.00 -18.33
CA SER A 461 -16.36 -19.31 -19.57
C SER A 461 -16.60 -17.82 -19.38
N VAL A 462 -15.56 -17.01 -19.63
CA VAL A 462 -15.61 -15.55 -19.72
C VAL A 462 -16.52 -15.20 -20.90
N SER A 463 -17.83 -15.28 -20.69
CA SER A 463 -18.83 -14.94 -21.68
C SER A 463 -20.12 -14.52 -20.98
N GLY A 464 -20.30 -13.21 -20.87
CA GLY A 464 -21.62 -12.59 -20.85
C GLY A 464 -22.16 -12.21 -19.46
N ASN A 465 -21.93 -10.96 -19.06
CA ASN A 465 -23.01 -9.94 -19.05
C ASN A 465 -22.63 -8.59 -18.40
N ASN A 466 -21.43 -8.43 -17.82
CA ASN A 466 -20.89 -7.11 -17.41
C ASN A 466 -19.82 -6.62 -18.40
N GLY A 467 -20.20 -6.44 -19.67
CA GLY A 467 -19.33 -6.23 -20.85
C GLY A 467 -18.42 -4.99 -20.88
N ALA A 468 -17.88 -4.53 -19.75
CA ALA A 468 -16.88 -3.44 -19.68
C ALA A 468 -15.80 -3.62 -18.60
N MET A 469 -15.99 -4.44 -17.55
CA MET A 469 -15.06 -4.47 -16.41
C MET A 469 -14.17 -5.71 -16.35
N ASP A 470 -14.63 -6.86 -16.84
CA ASP A 470 -13.90 -8.13 -16.76
C ASP A 470 -13.18 -8.47 -18.07
N HIS A 471 -11.86 -8.59 -18.01
CA HIS A 471 -11.03 -8.95 -19.15
C HIS A 471 -10.40 -10.32 -18.95
N LYS A 472 -10.69 -11.24 -19.88
CA LYS A 472 -9.81 -12.41 -20.06
C LYS A 472 -8.46 -11.89 -20.50
N LEU A 473 -7.46 -11.97 -19.63
CA LEU A 473 -6.13 -11.48 -19.92
C LEU A 473 -5.45 -12.42 -20.91
N ASP A 474 -4.70 -11.86 -21.85
CA ASP A 474 -3.71 -12.62 -22.59
C ASP A 474 -2.42 -12.74 -21.75
N ARG A 475 -1.42 -13.47 -22.27
CA ARG A 475 -0.16 -13.67 -21.56
C ARG A 475 0.58 -12.35 -21.30
N ASN A 476 0.53 -11.38 -22.21
CA ASN A 476 1.28 -10.13 -22.08
C ASN A 476 0.65 -9.20 -21.04
N SER A 477 -0.68 -9.09 -21.05
CA SER A 477 -1.43 -8.35 -20.05
C SER A 477 -1.30 -9.00 -18.68
N ALA A 478 -1.42 -10.33 -18.60
CA ALA A 478 -1.20 -11.06 -17.34
C ALA A 478 0.22 -10.86 -16.79
N TYR A 479 1.24 -10.78 -17.66
CA TYR A 479 2.62 -10.54 -17.24
C TYR A 479 2.80 -9.19 -16.51
N GLN A 480 1.95 -8.17 -16.78
CA GLN A 480 2.01 -6.87 -16.09
C GLN A 480 1.65 -6.96 -14.60
N PHE A 481 1.00 -8.05 -14.18
CA PHE A 481 0.60 -8.30 -12.79
C PHE A 481 1.55 -9.25 -12.05
N THR A 482 2.70 -9.56 -12.62
CA THR A 482 3.73 -10.41 -12.01
C THR A 482 4.61 -9.64 -11.03
N VAL A 483 5.38 -10.35 -10.21
CA VAL A 483 6.35 -9.76 -9.28
C VAL A 483 7.37 -8.87 -10.00
N ASP A 484 7.85 -9.29 -11.18
CA ASP A 484 8.79 -8.55 -12.02
C ASP A 484 8.26 -7.17 -12.41
N LYS A 485 7.02 -7.10 -12.92
CA LYS A 485 6.47 -5.87 -13.48
C LYS A 485 5.78 -5.00 -12.47
N MET A 486 5.02 -5.59 -11.56
CA MET A 486 4.18 -4.86 -10.63
C MET A 486 4.95 -4.37 -9.41
N LEU A 487 5.93 -5.15 -8.95
CA LEU A 487 6.70 -4.84 -7.73
C LEU A 487 8.16 -4.48 -7.98
N MET A 488 8.67 -4.66 -9.21
CA MET A 488 10.11 -4.69 -9.49
C MET A 488 10.84 -5.63 -8.53
N GLY A 489 10.20 -6.78 -8.23
CA GLY A 489 10.54 -7.59 -7.06
C GLY A 489 11.91 -8.27 -7.12
N GLY A 490 12.53 -8.33 -8.30
CA GLY A 490 13.89 -8.82 -8.49
C GLY A 490 14.91 -8.14 -7.57
N ASP A 491 14.70 -6.86 -7.26
CA ASP A 491 15.71 -6.05 -6.59
C ASP A 491 15.60 -6.06 -5.06
N TRP A 492 14.44 -6.39 -4.50
CA TRP A 492 14.19 -6.23 -3.05
C TRP A 492 13.66 -7.50 -2.36
N ILE A 493 12.82 -8.30 -3.03
CA ILE A 493 12.23 -9.51 -2.41
C ILE A 493 13.31 -10.58 -2.20
N GLY A 494 14.22 -10.74 -3.17
CA GLY A 494 15.38 -11.63 -3.05
C GLY A 494 16.27 -11.28 -1.85
N ASN A 495 16.49 -9.99 -1.59
CA ASN A 495 17.28 -9.51 -0.46
C ASN A 495 16.62 -9.79 0.90
N MET A 496 15.31 -10.02 0.93
CA MET A 496 14.55 -10.45 2.11
C MET A 496 14.57 -11.97 2.30
N THR A 497 15.19 -12.72 1.39
CA THR A 497 15.19 -14.19 1.35
C THR A 497 13.78 -14.82 1.38
N VAL A 498 12.78 -14.08 0.90
CA VAL A 498 11.42 -14.60 0.73
C VAL A 498 11.34 -15.30 -0.62
N PRO A 499 10.91 -16.58 -0.70
CA PRO A 499 10.77 -17.26 -1.99
C PRO A 499 9.72 -16.58 -2.86
N TYR A 500 10.02 -16.38 -4.15
CA TYR A 500 9.07 -15.82 -5.10
C TYR A 500 9.29 -16.37 -6.51
N THR A 501 8.21 -16.40 -7.28
CA THR A 501 8.23 -16.56 -8.72
C THR A 501 8.22 -15.16 -9.35
N LYS A 502 9.26 -14.84 -10.13
CA LYS A 502 9.45 -13.51 -10.74
C LYS A 502 8.40 -13.20 -11.81
N GLY A 503 8.20 -14.13 -12.75
CA GLY A 503 7.28 -13.98 -13.88
C GLY A 503 5.92 -14.67 -13.67
N LEU A 504 5.27 -15.07 -14.76
CA LEU A 504 3.97 -15.76 -14.71
C LEU A 504 4.09 -17.20 -14.21
N PHE A 505 5.17 -17.90 -14.58
CA PHE A 505 5.40 -19.30 -14.25
C PHE A 505 6.71 -19.44 -13.46
N PRO A 506 6.86 -20.50 -12.64
CA PRO A 506 8.02 -20.70 -11.76
C PRO A 506 9.34 -20.78 -12.51
#